data_AF-G4YZX2-F1
#
_entry.id   AF-G4YZX2-F1
#
_cell.length_a   1.000
_cell.length_b   1.000
_cell.length_c   1.000
_cell.angle_alpha   90.00
_cell.angle_beta   90.00
_cell.angle_gamma   90.00
#
_symmetry.space_group_name_H-M   'P 1'
#
loop_
_entity.id
_entity.type
_entity.pdbx_description
1 polymer ?
#
loop_
_entity_poly.entity_id
_entity_poly.type
_entity_poly.pdbx_seq_one_letter_code
_entity_poly.pdbx_strand_id
1 'polypeptide(L)'
;MVPVRPIKASCLFGFALLVLSAAEDAQDGWKSVHVDNITEADSSLLYKARVNTSTYAPGVTKYGCVFFINGLEIKSAEAVEEGGKIGVSVDSKNQSAATNYHFSVDGCPLEPGQTERMGKCGAMMCVTTNFEIYITSEALTNTLTVTAVTAEEGEGLGMPWPEQRF
;
A
#
# COMPACT_ATOMS: atom_id res chain seq x y z
N MET A 1 -0.35 44.64 -57.09
CA MET A 1 -0.56 45.26 -55.77
C MET A 1 -1.86 44.73 -55.18
N VAL A 2 -1.78 43.80 -54.23
CA VAL A 2 -2.77 43.41 -53.20
C VAL A 2 -1.94 42.82 -52.04
N PRO A 3 -2.26 43.07 -50.76
CA PRO A 3 -1.25 43.22 -49.69
C PRO A 3 -0.84 41.93 -48.96
N VAL A 4 0.41 41.93 -48.49
CA VAL A 4 0.96 41.03 -47.46
C VAL A 4 0.33 41.36 -46.10
N ARG A 5 -0.09 40.33 -45.35
CA ARG A 5 -0.33 40.42 -43.89
C ARG A 5 0.44 39.30 -43.17
N PRO A 6 1.13 39.59 -42.05
CA PRO A 6 2.07 38.63 -41.46
C PRO A 6 1.62 38.06 -40.09
N ILE A 7 2.29 36.95 -39.72
CA ILE A 7 2.60 36.37 -38.39
C ILE A 7 1.44 35.86 -37.50
N LYS A 8 1.50 34.55 -37.16
CA LYS A 8 1.59 34.06 -35.78
C LYS A 8 2.23 32.66 -35.77
N ALA A 9 3.51 32.62 -35.42
CA ALA A 9 4.24 31.41 -35.07
C ALA A 9 3.63 30.85 -33.79
N SER A 10 3.00 29.69 -33.86
CA SER A 10 2.64 28.91 -32.67
C SER A 10 3.78 27.96 -32.39
N CYS A 11 4.62 28.32 -31.41
CA CYS A 11 5.53 27.39 -30.77
C CYS A 11 4.69 26.28 -30.13
N LEU A 12 4.69 25.10 -30.74
CA LEU A 12 4.28 23.89 -30.05
C LEU A 12 5.35 23.63 -28.99
N PHE A 13 5.06 24.01 -27.75
CA PHE A 13 5.81 23.54 -26.60
C PHE A 13 5.55 22.03 -26.48
N GLY A 14 6.40 21.24 -27.13
CA GLY A 14 6.50 19.82 -26.87
C GLY A 14 6.98 19.65 -25.43
N PHE A 15 6.07 19.29 -24.52
CA PHE A 15 6.44 18.71 -23.24
C PHE A 15 7.13 17.38 -23.55
N ALA A 16 8.45 17.36 -23.49
CA ALA A 16 9.21 16.12 -23.46
C ALA A 16 8.76 15.34 -22.21
N LEU A 17 8.02 14.24 -22.41
CA LEU A 17 7.81 13.26 -21.37
C LEU A 17 9.18 12.68 -21.02
N LEU A 18 9.71 13.05 -19.85
CA LEU A 18 10.83 12.35 -19.24
C LEU A 18 10.34 10.93 -18.92
N VAL A 19 10.53 10.00 -19.85
CA VAL A 19 10.45 8.56 -19.58
C VAL A 19 11.61 8.25 -18.66
N LEU A 20 11.32 8.12 -17.37
CA LEU A 20 12.26 7.62 -16.39
C LEU A 20 12.43 6.12 -16.66
N SER A 21 13.52 5.74 -17.31
CA SER A 21 13.90 4.35 -17.52
C SER A 21 14.30 3.72 -16.18
N ALA A 22 13.32 3.24 -15.40
CA ALA A 22 13.58 2.28 -14.35
C ALA A 22 13.37 0.88 -14.94
N ALA A 23 14.41 0.36 -15.57
CA ALA A 23 14.64 -1.08 -15.60
C ALA A 23 15.21 -1.42 -14.19
N GLU A 24 14.94 -2.51 -13.49
CA GLU A 24 14.52 -3.88 -13.83
C GLU A 24 13.76 -4.45 -12.59
N ASP A 25 13.16 -5.63 -12.75
CA ASP A 25 12.27 -6.37 -11.83
C ASP A 25 10.84 -5.84 -11.67
N ALA A 26 10.05 -5.99 -12.73
CA ALA A 26 8.58 -5.88 -12.65
C ALA A 26 7.96 -7.27 -12.78
N GLN A 27 7.90 -8.00 -11.68
CA GLN A 27 6.91 -9.07 -11.53
C GLN A 27 5.60 -8.38 -11.09
N ASP A 28 4.58 -8.36 -11.96
CA ASP A 28 3.25 -7.78 -11.70
C ASP A 28 3.19 -6.27 -11.34
N GLY A 29 4.24 -5.49 -11.64
CA GLY A 29 4.23 -4.03 -11.43
C GLY A 29 4.48 -3.57 -9.99
N TRP A 30 4.83 -4.50 -9.09
CA TRP A 30 5.39 -4.17 -7.77
C TRP A 30 6.85 -3.72 -7.91
N LYS A 31 7.22 -2.72 -7.12
CA LYS A 31 8.59 -2.23 -7.02
C LYS A 31 9.04 -2.28 -5.57
N SER A 32 10.08 -3.06 -5.30
CA SER A 32 10.68 -3.13 -3.97
C SER A 32 11.42 -1.83 -3.64
N VAL A 33 11.26 -1.37 -2.40
CA VAL A 33 11.99 -0.24 -1.81
C VAL A 33 13.13 -0.82 -0.99
N HIS A 34 14.36 -0.38 -1.27
CA HIS A 34 15.51 -0.78 -0.47
C HIS A 34 15.29 -0.41 1.00
N VAL A 35 15.66 -1.29 1.94
CA VAL A 35 15.38 -1.12 3.38
C VAL A 35 15.91 0.21 3.93
N ASP A 36 17.08 0.66 3.48
CA ASP A 36 17.69 1.94 3.87
C ASP A 36 16.92 3.17 3.36
N ASN A 37 16.04 3.00 2.37
CA ASN A 37 15.21 4.05 1.79
C ASN A 37 13.78 4.05 2.35
N ILE A 38 13.43 3.12 3.24
CA ILE A 38 12.14 3.12 3.92
C ILE A 38 12.11 4.31 4.89
N THR A 39 11.11 5.17 4.74
CA THR A 39 11.04 6.44 5.46
C THR A 39 10.10 6.39 6.66
N GLU A 40 10.15 7.44 7.50
CA GLU A 40 9.16 7.65 8.56
C GLU A 40 7.73 7.83 7.99
N ALA A 41 7.59 8.35 6.77
CA ALA A 41 6.29 8.51 6.12
C ALA A 41 5.69 7.14 5.79
N ASP A 42 6.50 6.19 5.31
CA ASP A 42 6.07 4.82 5.03
C ASP A 42 5.64 4.11 6.32
N SER A 43 6.45 4.26 7.38
CA SER A 43 6.10 3.75 8.71
C SER A 43 4.81 4.37 9.24
N SER A 44 4.62 5.68 9.07
CA SER A 44 3.41 6.38 9.50
C SER A 44 2.17 5.89 8.75
N LEU A 45 2.29 5.67 7.44
CA LEU A 45 1.23 5.11 6.61
C LEU A 45 0.82 3.73 7.12
N LEU A 46 1.80 2.84 7.37
CA LEU A 46 1.56 1.51 7.91
C LEU A 46 0.82 1.56 9.24
N TYR A 47 1.30 2.36 10.20
CA TYR A 47 0.69 2.43 11.52
C TYR A 47 -0.71 3.03 11.48
N LYS A 48 -0.94 4.09 10.69
CA LYS A 48 -2.26 4.70 10.49
C LYS A 48 -3.26 3.71 9.91
N ALA A 49 -2.86 2.94 8.92
CA ALA A 49 -3.71 1.90 8.34
C ALA A 49 -4.03 0.83 9.38
N ARG A 50 -3.02 0.31 10.11
CA ARG A 50 -3.23 -0.77 11.08
C ARG A 50 -4.13 -0.38 12.25
N VAL A 51 -4.01 0.83 12.80
CA VAL A 51 -4.84 1.25 13.95
C VAL A 51 -6.30 1.51 13.58
N ASN A 52 -6.59 1.77 12.31
CA ASN A 52 -7.95 2.03 11.84
C ASN A 52 -8.63 0.73 11.38
N THR A 53 -9.04 -0.10 12.34
CA THR A 53 -9.68 -1.40 12.04
C THR A 53 -11.02 -1.27 11.32
N SER A 54 -11.66 -0.09 11.36
CA SER A 54 -12.91 0.16 10.63
C SER A 54 -12.76 0.19 9.11
N THR A 55 -11.54 0.36 8.59
CA THR A 55 -11.23 0.35 7.15
C THR A 55 -10.62 -0.96 6.69
N TYR A 56 -10.65 -2.00 7.51
CA TYR A 56 -10.16 -3.31 7.10
C TYR A 56 -11.15 -3.95 6.11
N ALA A 57 -10.60 -4.60 5.08
CA ALA A 57 -11.42 -5.39 4.17
C ALA A 57 -12.08 -6.57 4.91
N PRO A 58 -13.27 -7.01 4.47
CA PRO A 58 -13.89 -8.22 5.00
C PRO A 58 -12.93 -9.41 4.88
N GLY A 59 -12.71 -10.15 5.97
CA GLY A 59 -11.85 -11.33 6.01
C GLY A 59 -10.47 -11.11 6.63
N VAL A 60 -10.06 -9.88 6.89
CA VAL A 60 -8.84 -9.61 7.67
C VAL A 60 -9.09 -9.95 9.14
N THR A 61 -8.45 -11.01 9.62
CA THR A 61 -8.64 -11.55 10.98
C THR A 61 -7.35 -11.67 11.78
N LYS A 62 -6.19 -11.44 11.13
CA LYS A 62 -4.89 -11.48 11.78
C LYS A 62 -4.52 -10.07 12.24
N TYR A 63 -4.13 -9.99 13.50
CA TYR A 63 -3.96 -8.76 14.26
C TYR A 63 -2.57 -8.78 14.91
N GLY A 64 -1.87 -7.66 14.87
CA GLY A 64 -0.56 -7.55 15.50
C GLY A 64 -0.03 -6.12 15.58
N CYS A 65 0.85 -5.89 16.53
CA CYS A 65 1.70 -4.70 16.54
C CYS A 65 3.00 -4.97 15.78
N VAL A 66 3.71 -3.92 15.40
CA VAL A 66 4.92 -3.97 14.58
C VAL A 66 6.13 -3.50 15.38
N PHE A 67 7.21 -4.28 15.37
CA PHE A 67 8.51 -3.87 15.89
C PHE A 67 9.39 -3.26 14.80
N PHE A 68 9.53 -3.96 13.67
CA PHE A 68 10.45 -3.61 12.60
C PHE A 68 9.79 -3.82 11.23
N ILE A 69 10.09 -2.93 10.29
CA ILE A 69 9.73 -3.09 8.88
C ILE A 69 10.96 -3.68 8.20
N ASN A 70 10.80 -4.87 7.62
CA ASN A 70 11.88 -5.61 6.96
C ASN A 70 11.86 -5.40 5.44
N GLY A 71 10.68 -5.12 4.88
CA GLY A 71 10.50 -4.90 3.46
C GLY A 71 9.30 -4.00 3.17
N LEU A 72 9.40 -3.30 2.04
CA LEU A 72 8.32 -2.52 1.47
C LEU A 72 8.35 -2.69 -0.05
N GLU A 73 7.20 -3.04 -0.62
CA GLU A 73 6.97 -3.01 -2.06
C GLU A 73 5.79 -2.09 -2.37
N ILE A 74 5.89 -1.38 -3.49
CA ILE A 74 4.89 -0.40 -3.91
C ILE A 74 4.46 -0.72 -5.33
N LYS A 75 3.15 -0.84 -5.53
CA LYS A 75 2.53 -0.90 -6.85
C LYS A 75 1.72 0.37 -7.06
N SER A 76 2.24 1.21 -7.96
CA SER A 76 1.60 2.47 -8.37
C SER A 76 0.20 2.19 -8.93
N ALA A 77 -0.69 3.17 -8.81
CA ALA A 77 -2.04 3.05 -9.32
C ALA A 77 -2.11 2.62 -10.79
N GLU A 78 -2.77 1.50 -11.02
CA GLU A 78 -3.29 1.15 -12.34
C GLU A 78 -4.48 2.07 -12.60
N ALA A 79 -4.49 2.73 -13.75
CA ALA A 79 -5.66 3.46 -14.21
C ALA A 79 -6.84 2.49 -14.25
N VAL A 80 -7.89 2.78 -13.48
CA VAL A 80 -9.15 2.02 -13.57
C VAL A 80 -9.66 2.18 -15.00
N GLU A 81 -9.52 1.13 -15.81
CA GLU A 81 -10.16 1.00 -17.11
C GLU A 81 -11.65 0.77 -16.84
N GLU A 82 -12.43 1.85 -16.82
CA GLU A 82 -13.89 1.72 -16.84
C GLU A 82 -14.31 1.30 -18.25
N GLY A 83 -14.66 0.04 -18.39
CA GLY A 83 -15.32 -0.48 -19.59
C GLY A 83 -16.66 0.22 -19.80
N GLY A 84 -16.69 1.26 -20.64
CA GLY A 84 -17.91 1.99 -20.97
C GLY A 84 -17.78 2.86 -22.21
N LYS A 85 -18.03 2.27 -23.40
CA LYS A 85 -18.16 3.00 -24.67
C LYS A 85 -19.43 3.86 -24.68
N ILE A 86 -19.28 5.19 -24.79
CA ILE A 86 -19.87 6.11 -25.81
C ILE A 86 -20.06 7.52 -25.22
N GLY A 87 -19.25 8.46 -25.72
CA GLY A 87 -19.76 9.77 -26.16
C GLY A 87 -20.22 10.78 -25.11
N VAL A 88 -19.51 10.93 -23.99
CA VAL A 88 -19.60 12.15 -23.17
C VAL A 88 -18.17 12.59 -22.85
N SER A 89 -17.81 13.80 -23.28
CA SER A 89 -16.57 14.46 -22.85
C SER A 89 -16.70 14.80 -21.37
N VAL A 90 -16.37 13.83 -20.52
CA VAL A 90 -16.09 14.06 -19.10
C VAL A 90 -14.61 14.42 -19.03
N ASP A 91 -14.30 15.59 -18.49
CA ASP A 91 -12.93 16.00 -18.21
C ASP A 91 -12.18 14.86 -17.50
N SER A 92 -11.13 14.32 -18.13
CA SER A 92 -10.35 13.14 -17.71
C SER A 92 -9.52 13.36 -16.44
N LYS A 93 -10.12 13.90 -15.37
CA LYS A 93 -9.43 14.26 -14.13
C LYS A 93 -10.00 13.63 -12.87
N ASN A 94 -10.79 12.56 -13.01
CA ASN A 94 -11.35 11.83 -11.87
C ASN A 94 -11.14 10.31 -11.98
N GLN A 95 -9.97 9.89 -12.47
CA GLN A 95 -9.52 8.51 -12.32
C GLN A 95 -8.96 8.38 -10.89
N SER A 96 -9.62 7.58 -10.05
CA SER A 96 -9.13 7.27 -8.70
C SER A 96 -7.85 6.44 -8.84
N ALA A 97 -6.71 7.11 -8.75
CA ALA A 97 -5.43 6.44 -8.69
C ALA A 97 -5.23 5.89 -7.27
N ALA A 98 -5.35 4.57 -7.10
CA ALA A 98 -5.11 3.90 -5.84
C ALA A 98 -3.70 3.28 -5.80
N THR A 99 -2.87 3.64 -4.82
CA THR A 99 -1.54 3.04 -4.66
C THR A 99 -1.61 1.86 -3.72
N ASN A 100 -1.01 0.74 -4.10
CA ASN A 100 -0.92 -0.44 -3.24
C ASN A 100 0.46 -0.55 -2.61
N TYR A 101 0.48 -0.94 -1.34
CA TYR A 101 1.67 -1.13 -0.54
C TYR A 101 1.64 -2.54 0.02
N HIS A 102 2.80 -3.19 0.01
CA HIS A 102 3.02 -4.47 0.64
C HIS A 102 4.18 -4.31 1.61
N PHE A 103 3.91 -4.52 2.89
CA PHE A 103 4.89 -4.45 3.96
C PHE A 103 5.16 -5.83 4.53
N SER A 104 6.44 -6.21 4.59
CA SER A 104 6.92 -7.37 5.34
C SER A 104 7.47 -6.86 6.67
N VAL A 105 6.91 -7.33 7.79
CA VAL A 105 7.25 -6.79 9.11
C VAL A 105 7.40 -7.89 10.16
N ASP A 106 8.20 -7.63 11.17
CA ASP A 106 8.22 -8.42 12.39
C ASP A 106 7.41 -7.74 13.49
N GLY A 107 6.64 -8.52 14.22
CA GLY A 107 5.71 -7.99 15.20
C GLY A 107 5.28 -8.98 16.26
N CYS A 108 4.37 -8.54 17.14
CA CYS A 108 3.66 -9.42 18.05
C CYS A 108 2.25 -9.71 17.54
N PRO A 109 1.82 -10.98 17.50
CA PRO A 109 0.41 -11.29 17.32
C PRO A 109 -0.40 -10.76 18.51
N LEU A 110 -1.61 -10.30 18.21
CA LEU A 110 -2.57 -9.77 19.18
C LEU A 110 -3.86 -10.58 19.11
N GLU A 111 -4.48 -10.78 20.27
CA GLU A 111 -5.77 -11.47 20.34
C GLU A 111 -6.90 -10.60 19.78
N PRO A 112 -7.99 -11.20 19.28
CA PRO A 112 -9.19 -10.47 18.93
C PRO A 112 -9.66 -9.61 20.11
N GLY A 113 -9.79 -8.30 19.89
CA GLY A 113 -10.16 -7.33 20.93
C GLY A 113 -9.01 -6.54 21.56
N GLN A 114 -7.74 -6.84 21.22
CA GLN A 114 -6.56 -6.06 21.61
C GLN A 114 -6.19 -5.00 20.55
N THR A 115 -7.17 -4.46 19.83
CA THR A 115 -6.94 -3.55 18.71
C THR A 115 -6.33 -2.21 19.14
N GLU A 116 -6.48 -1.84 20.40
CA GLU A 116 -5.84 -0.67 21.02
C GLU A 116 -4.32 -0.77 21.06
N ARG A 117 -3.77 -1.99 20.87
CA ARG A 117 -2.33 -2.24 20.83
C ARG A 117 -1.78 -2.31 19.40
N MET A 118 -2.62 -2.06 18.38
CA MET A 118 -2.19 -1.99 16.98
C MET A 118 -1.18 -0.87 16.72
N GLY A 119 -0.50 -0.96 15.58
CA GLY A 119 0.51 0.02 15.17
C GLY A 119 1.89 -0.40 15.65
N LYS A 120 2.64 0.51 16.27
CA LYS A 120 3.98 0.20 16.79
C LYS A 120 3.87 -0.53 18.13
N CYS A 121 4.60 -1.64 18.28
CA CYS A 121 4.66 -2.36 19.55
C CYS A 121 5.24 -1.48 20.66
N GLY A 122 4.58 -1.47 21.81
CA GLY A 122 5.15 -0.97 23.06
C GLY A 122 6.17 -1.95 23.64
N ALA A 123 6.62 -1.68 24.88
CA ALA A 123 7.42 -2.63 25.62
C ALA A 123 6.57 -3.86 26.00
N MET A 124 6.61 -4.90 25.17
CA MET A 124 5.92 -6.17 25.39
C MET A 124 6.81 -7.33 24.97
N MET A 125 6.65 -8.47 25.65
CA MET A 125 7.29 -9.72 25.26
C MET A 125 6.27 -10.61 24.56
N CYS A 126 6.64 -11.15 23.41
CA CYS A 126 5.84 -12.09 22.63
C CYS A 126 6.78 -12.97 21.80
N VAL A 127 6.23 -14.03 21.22
CA VAL A 127 6.90 -14.73 20.11
C VAL A 127 6.79 -13.84 18.89
N THR A 128 7.93 -13.34 18.41
CA THR A 128 7.97 -12.50 17.21
C THR A 128 7.44 -13.31 16.02
N THR A 129 6.53 -12.70 15.28
CA THR A 129 5.87 -13.28 14.12
C THR A 129 6.09 -12.36 12.93
N ASN A 130 6.39 -12.96 11.77
CA ASN A 130 6.46 -12.22 10.52
C ASN A 130 5.04 -12.02 9.96
N PHE A 131 4.73 -10.79 9.55
CA PHE A 131 3.47 -10.45 8.92
C PHE A 131 3.71 -9.86 7.53
N GLU A 132 2.91 -10.33 6.57
CA GLU A 132 2.76 -9.65 5.29
C GLU A 132 1.46 -8.85 5.29
N ILE A 133 1.55 -7.56 4.98
CA ILE A 133 0.45 -6.61 5.10
C ILE A 133 0.25 -5.92 3.77
N TYR A 134 -0.97 -5.96 3.27
CA TYR A 134 -1.35 -5.27 2.05
C TYR A 134 -2.26 -4.08 2.39
N ILE A 135 -1.89 -2.90 1.89
CA ILE A 135 -2.62 -1.66 2.10
C ILE A 135 -2.90 -1.01 0.76
N THR A 136 -4.13 -0.59 0.55
CA THR A 136 -4.51 0.27 -0.57
C THR A 136 -4.74 1.69 -0.07
N SER A 137 -4.12 2.66 -0.73
CA SER A 137 -4.27 4.10 -0.49
C SER A 137 -5.04 4.73 -1.64
N GLU A 138 -6.25 5.23 -1.35
CA GLU A 138 -7.09 5.90 -2.33
C GLU A 138 -6.90 7.42 -2.26
N ALA A 139 -6.33 8.01 -3.30
CA ALA A 139 -5.96 9.43 -3.30
C ALA A 139 -7.16 10.39 -3.19
N LEU A 140 -8.32 10.03 -3.75
CA LEU A 140 -9.51 10.89 -3.73
C LEU A 140 -10.13 11.00 -2.34
N THR A 141 -10.19 9.89 -1.61
CA THR A 141 -10.81 9.81 -0.28
C THR A 141 -9.80 9.95 0.84
N ASN A 142 -8.50 9.95 0.52
CA ASN A 142 -7.40 9.85 1.48
C ASN A 142 -7.58 8.66 2.44
N THR A 143 -8.18 7.57 1.94
CA THR A 143 -8.48 6.38 2.75
C THR A 143 -7.36 5.36 2.61
N LEU A 144 -6.93 4.81 3.75
CA LEU A 144 -6.02 3.68 3.83
C LEU A 144 -6.83 2.44 4.25
N THR A 145 -6.86 1.45 3.38
CA THR A 145 -7.60 0.20 3.57
C THR A 145 -6.59 -0.93 3.73
N VAL A 146 -6.62 -1.64 4.85
CA VAL A 146 -5.86 -2.89 5.00
C VAL A 146 -6.63 -3.98 4.27
N THR A 147 -6.10 -4.47 3.17
CA THR A 147 -6.79 -5.40 2.27
C THR A 147 -6.50 -6.85 2.61
N ALA A 148 -5.30 -7.14 3.12
CA ALA A 148 -4.93 -8.46 3.59
C ALA A 148 -3.85 -8.39 4.67
N VAL A 149 -3.88 -9.35 5.59
CA VAL A 149 -2.80 -9.60 6.55
C VAL A 149 -2.59 -11.10 6.62
N THR A 150 -1.39 -11.56 6.32
CA THR A 150 -0.96 -12.92 6.66
C THR A 150 0.05 -12.86 7.80
N ALA A 151 0.16 -13.96 8.52
CA ALA A 151 1.17 -14.15 9.54
C ALA A 151 1.81 -15.50 9.25
N GLU A 152 3.13 -15.56 9.18
CA GLU A 152 3.82 -16.85 9.19
C GLU A 152 3.60 -17.44 10.58
N GLU A 153 2.73 -18.44 10.67
CA GLU A 153 2.65 -19.25 11.89
C GLU A 153 3.98 -19.96 12.01
N GLY A 154 4.89 -19.39 12.81
CA GLY A 154 6.16 -20.02 13.12
C GLY A 154 5.84 -21.45 13.54
N GLU A 155 6.46 -22.42 12.88
CA GLU A 155 6.38 -23.82 13.29
C GLU A 155 6.84 -23.86 14.75
N GLY A 156 5.86 -23.87 15.65
CA GLY A 156 6.12 -23.98 17.07
C GLY A 156 6.96 -25.22 17.23
N LEU A 157 8.09 -25.10 17.92
CA LEU A 157 8.68 -26.27 18.56
C LEU A 157 7.55 -26.94 19.31
N GLY A 158 7.08 -28.06 18.74
CA GLY A 158 5.85 -28.73 19.13
C GLY A 158 5.88 -29.04 20.61
N MET A 159 5.18 -28.23 21.39
CA MET A 159 4.70 -28.62 22.70
C MET A 159 3.19 -28.47 22.68
N PRO A 160 2.43 -29.58 22.71
CA PRO A 160 1.00 -29.51 22.85
C PRO A 160 0.70 -28.89 24.22
N TRP A 161 0.14 -27.69 24.23
CA TRP A 161 -0.47 -27.17 25.45
C TRP A 161 -1.62 -28.09 25.83
N PRO A 162 -1.72 -28.53 27.10
CA PRO A 162 -2.67 -29.55 27.50
C PRO A 162 -4.08 -28.98 27.39
N GLU A 163 -4.90 -29.72 26.65
CA GLU A 163 -6.34 -29.57 26.60
C GLU A 163 -6.90 -29.52 28.03
N GLN A 164 -7.53 -28.40 28.38
CA GLN A 164 -8.30 -28.25 29.61
C GLN A 164 -9.47 -29.24 29.55
N ARG A 165 -9.35 -30.38 30.24
CA ARG A 165 -10.52 -31.19 30.61
C ARG A 165 -11.09 -30.69 31.92
N PHE A 166 -12.36 -30.32 31.86
CA PHE A 166 -13.28 -30.21 32.98
C PHE A 166 -13.36 -31.52 33.78
#